data_AF-A0A2T0Q9E2-F1
#
_entry.id   AF-A0A2T0Q9E2-F1
#
_cell.length_a   1.000
_cell.length_b   1.000
_cell.length_c   1.000
_cell.angle_alpha   90.00
_cell.angle_beta   90.00
_cell.angle_gamma   90.00
#
_symmetry.space_group_name_H-M   'P 1'
#
loop_
_entity.id
_entity.type
_entity.pdbx_description
1 polymer ?
#
loop_
_entity_poly.entity_id
_entity_poly.type
_entity_poly.pdbx_seq_one_letter_code
_entity_poly.pdbx_strand_id
1 'polypeptide(L)'
;MSSEQARKLIEAAAGIEFATNKDVSQFSRVSRDGFKTLAMEFDFAAEEIEARLRAVAPGGVMEGFQGRARAKAVARHARNIAEFLRRSATESVRINATFVRLFEAELNAAKAKPSKKPMKFEA
;
A
#
# COMPACT_ATOMS: atom_id res chain seq x y z
N MET A 1 -10.89 -5.03 9.33
CA MET A 1 -10.15 -3.82 9.76
C MET A 1 -11.04 -2.63 9.48
N SER A 2 -10.97 -1.53 10.23
CA SER A 2 -11.87 -0.40 9.98
C SER A 2 -11.36 0.45 8.81
N SER A 3 -12.27 0.96 7.99
CA SER A 3 -12.00 1.97 6.94
C SER A 3 -11.18 3.16 7.44
N GLU A 4 -11.25 3.42 8.75
CA GLU A 4 -10.45 4.40 9.48
C GLU A 4 -8.94 4.13 9.41
N GLN A 5 -8.49 2.88 9.46
CA GLN A 5 -7.06 2.54 9.37
C GLN A 5 -6.51 2.81 7.97
N ALA A 6 -7.26 2.45 6.92
CA ALA A 6 -6.90 2.75 5.54
C ALA A 6 -6.80 4.26 5.31
N ARG A 7 -7.77 5.02 5.84
CA ARG A 7 -7.78 6.48 5.78
C ARG A 7 -6.56 7.09 6.48
N LYS A 8 -6.25 6.65 7.70
CA LYS A 8 -5.06 7.11 8.43
C LYS A 8 -3.76 6.86 7.66
N LEU A 9 -3.64 5.72 6.97
CA LEU A 9 -2.46 5.40 6.16
C LEU A 9 -2.36 6.27 4.91
N ILE A 10 -3.49 6.57 4.26
CA ILE A 10 -3.52 7.49 3.10
C ILE A 10 -3.14 8.91 3.53
N GLU A 11 -3.73 9.41 4.62
CA GLU A 11 -3.42 10.73 5.19
C GLU A 11 -1.94 10.80 5.62
N ALA A 12 -1.43 9.74 6.25
CA ALA A 12 -0.02 9.65 6.63
C ALA A 12 0.92 9.63 5.42
N ALA A 13 0.55 8.98 4.31
CA ALA A 13 1.35 8.99 3.09
C ALA A 13 1.31 10.37 2.39
N ALA A 14 0.13 10.99 2.33
CA ALA A 14 -0.08 12.28 1.69
C ALA A 14 0.60 13.43 2.43
N GLY A 15 0.74 13.33 3.76
CA GLY A 15 1.40 14.33 4.59
C GLY A 15 2.92 14.24 4.65
N ILE A 16 3.56 13.31 3.93
CA ILE A 16 5.02 13.20 3.89
C ILE A 16 5.58 14.26 2.94
N GLU A 17 6.29 15.23 3.51
CA GLU A 17 7.19 16.10 2.76
C GLU A 17 8.55 15.43 2.64
N PHE A 18 9.10 15.32 1.43
CA PHE A 18 10.40 14.69 1.18
C PHE A 18 11.57 15.64 1.53
N ALA A 19 11.69 16.00 2.81
CA ALA A 19 12.71 16.93 3.31
C ALA A 19 14.01 16.23 3.71
N THR A 20 13.94 14.95 4.08
CA THR A 20 15.03 14.16 4.62
C THR A 20 15.09 12.76 4.01
N ASN A 21 16.27 12.13 4.10
CA ASN A 21 16.48 10.75 3.64
C ASN A 21 15.57 9.74 4.36
N LYS A 22 15.12 10.04 5.58
CA LYS A 22 14.21 9.17 6.36
C LYS A 22 12.80 9.15 5.76
N ASP A 23 12.41 10.22 5.07
CA ASP A 23 11.07 10.38 4.52
C ASP A 23 10.82 9.40 3.36
N VAL A 24 11.85 9.05 2.59
CA VAL A 24 11.77 8.01 1.55
C VAL A 24 11.47 6.64 2.15
N SER A 25 12.13 6.29 3.26
CA SER A 25 11.89 5.03 3.97
C SER A 25 10.51 5.03 4.64
N GLN A 26 10.10 6.15 5.22
CA GLN A 26 8.78 6.30 5.82
C GLN A 26 7.68 6.18 4.77
N PHE A 27 7.78 6.90 3.66
CA PHE A 27 6.84 6.85 2.54
C PHE A 27 6.68 5.43 2.01
N SER A 28 7.80 4.74 1.77
CA SER A 28 7.81 3.36 1.28
C SER A 28 7.10 2.40 2.24
N ARG A 29 7.29 2.56 3.55
CA ARG A 29 6.64 1.75 4.57
C ARG A 29 5.13 2.02 4.63
N VAL A 30 4.74 3.28 4.76
CA VAL A 30 3.33 3.68 4.87
C VAL A 30 2.56 3.29 3.60
N SER A 31 3.15 3.50 2.43
CA SER A 31 2.55 3.10 1.14
C SER A 31 2.35 1.59 1.05
N ARG A 32 3.36 0.79 1.44
CA ARG A 32 3.23 -0.68 1.48
C ARG A 32 2.07 -1.13 2.37
N ASP A 33 1.97 -0.57 3.57
CA ASP A 33 0.95 -0.96 4.54
C ASP A 33 -0.45 -0.48 4.08
N GLY A 34 -0.53 0.71 3.48
CA GLY A 34 -1.74 1.24 2.85
C GLY A 34 -2.22 0.36 1.71
N PHE A 35 -1.35 -0.01 0.77
CA PHE A 35 -1.71 -0.87 -0.35
C PHE A 35 -2.12 -2.28 0.08
N LYS A 36 -1.45 -2.87 1.09
CA LYS A 36 -1.86 -4.16 1.65
C LYS A 36 -3.25 -4.08 2.29
N THR A 37 -3.50 -3.02 3.04
CA THR A 37 -4.80 -2.77 3.68
C THR A 37 -5.90 -2.66 2.63
N LEU A 38 -5.70 -1.81 1.63
CA LEU A 38 -6.67 -1.65 0.54
C LEU A 38 -6.88 -2.95 -0.24
N ALA A 39 -5.82 -3.74 -0.49
CA ALA A 39 -5.97 -5.02 -1.18
C ALA A 39 -6.92 -5.96 -0.44
N MET A 40 -6.83 -6.04 0.90
CA MET A 40 -7.73 -6.84 1.71
C MET A 40 -9.18 -6.33 1.62
N GLU A 41 -9.39 -5.01 1.69
CA GLU A 41 -10.73 -4.43 1.56
C GLU A 41 -11.36 -4.72 0.19
N PHE A 42 -10.57 -4.69 -0.89
CA PHE A 42 -11.05 -5.04 -2.23
C PHE A 42 -11.36 -6.55 -2.37
N ASP A 43 -10.63 -7.43 -1.68
CA ASP A 43 -10.97 -8.85 -1.64
C ASP A 43 -12.31 -9.09 -0.91
N PHE A 44 -12.52 -8.45 0.25
CA PHE A 44 -13.80 -8.52 0.96
C PHE A 44 -14.96 -7.95 0.13
N ALA A 45 -14.74 -6.78 -0.51
CA ALA A 45 -15.72 -6.18 -1.39
C ALA A 45 -16.05 -7.10 -2.58
N ALA A 46 -15.07 -7.81 -3.15
CA ALA A 46 -15.32 -8.76 -4.23
C ALA A 46 -16.23 -9.91 -3.78
N GLU A 47 -16.01 -10.46 -2.60
CA GLU A 47 -16.85 -11.50 -2.01
C GLU A 47 -18.28 -11.01 -1.76
N GLU A 48 -18.41 -9.82 -1.17
CA GLU A 48 -19.71 -9.22 -0.88
C GLU A 48 -20.49 -8.89 -2.16
N ILE A 49 -19.83 -8.29 -3.16
CA ILE A 49 -20.43 -8.00 -4.48
C ILE A 49 -20.92 -9.30 -5.12
N GLU A 50 -20.09 -10.35 -5.13
CA GLU A 50 -20.47 -11.62 -5.72
C GLU A 50 -21.65 -12.26 -4.99
N ALA A 51 -21.65 -12.26 -3.65
CA ALA A 51 -22.74 -12.82 -2.85
C ALA A 51 -24.06 -12.07 -3.09
N ARG A 52 -24.03 -10.72 -3.05
CA ARG A 52 -25.21 -9.89 -3.29
C ARG A 52 -25.76 -10.09 -4.71
N LEU A 53 -24.90 -10.09 -5.73
CA LEU A 53 -25.34 -10.27 -7.12
C LEU A 53 -25.87 -11.68 -7.41
N ARG A 54 -25.34 -12.71 -6.73
CA ARG A 54 -25.90 -14.08 -6.83
C ARG A 54 -27.32 -14.15 -6.27
N ALA A 55 -27.65 -13.36 -5.25
CA ALA A 55 -28.99 -13.32 -4.66
C ALA A 55 -30.02 -12.60 -5.55
N VAL A 56 -29.58 -11.80 -6.54
CA VAL A 56 -30.46 -11.07 -7.47
C VAL A 56 -31.09 -11.97 -8.56
N ALA A 57 -30.65 -13.23 -8.72
CA ALA A 57 -31.16 -14.14 -9.75
C ALA A 57 -32.16 -15.17 -9.19
N PRO A 58 -33.48 -14.87 -9.16
CA PRO A 58 -34.51 -15.88 -8.94
C PRO A 58 -34.83 -16.53 -10.29
N GLY A 59 -34.17 -17.64 -10.62
CA GLY A 59 -34.41 -18.34 -11.88
C GLY A 59 -34.04 -19.81 -11.79
N GLY A 60 -34.52 -20.61 -12.74
CA GLY A 60 -34.28 -22.06 -12.79
C GLY A 60 -32.78 -22.42 -12.86
N VAL A 61 -32.44 -23.71 -12.74
CA VAL A 61 -31.04 -24.19 -12.61
C VAL A 61 -30.06 -23.58 -13.64
N MET A 62 -30.50 -23.44 -14.90
CA MET A 62 -29.70 -22.84 -15.99
C MET A 62 -29.54 -21.31 -15.86
N GLU A 63 -30.59 -20.59 -15.46
CA GLU A 63 -30.56 -19.14 -15.24
C GLU A 63 -29.71 -18.78 -14.01
N GLY A 64 -29.73 -19.63 -12.98
CA GLY A 64 -28.86 -19.53 -11.81
C GLY A 64 -27.37 -19.68 -12.16
N PHE A 65 -27.02 -20.52 -13.14
CA PHE A 65 -25.63 -20.70 -13.57
C PHE A 65 -25.11 -19.46 -14.32
N GLN A 66 -25.91 -18.90 -15.22
CA GLN A 66 -25.59 -17.64 -15.90
C GLN A 66 -25.53 -16.45 -14.92
N GLY A 67 -26.40 -16.42 -13.91
CA GLY A 67 -26.34 -15.44 -12.82
C GLY A 67 -25.02 -15.48 -12.04
N ARG A 68 -24.57 -16.68 -11.66
CA ARG A 68 -23.27 -16.87 -10.98
C ARG A 68 -22.09 -16.42 -11.83
N ALA A 69 -22.08 -16.74 -13.12
CA ALA A 69 -21.00 -16.33 -14.03
C ALA A 69 -20.93 -14.80 -14.17
N ARG A 70 -22.09 -14.13 -14.30
CA ARG A 70 -22.18 -12.66 -14.33
C ARG A 70 -21.72 -12.03 -13.02
N ALA A 71 -22.18 -12.52 -11.87
CA ALA A 71 -21.74 -12.04 -10.56
C ALA A 71 -20.22 -12.15 -10.38
N LYS A 72 -19.64 -13.30 -10.77
CA LYS A 72 -18.19 -13.51 -10.74
C LYS A 72 -17.45 -12.55 -11.68
N ALA A 73 -18.00 -12.27 -12.86
CA ALA A 73 -17.41 -11.34 -13.82
C ALA A 73 -17.35 -9.91 -13.24
N VAL A 74 -18.40 -9.46 -12.54
CA VAL A 74 -18.38 -8.15 -11.87
C VAL A 74 -17.36 -8.14 -10.72
N ALA A 75 -17.41 -9.12 -9.82
CA ALA A 75 -16.49 -9.24 -8.68
C ALA A 75 -15.01 -9.39 -9.10
N ARG A 76 -14.74 -9.90 -10.31
CA ARG A 76 -13.39 -10.02 -10.86
C ARG A 76 -12.68 -8.66 -10.92
N HIS A 77 -13.38 -7.56 -11.18
CA HIS A 77 -12.74 -6.25 -11.24
C HIS A 77 -12.17 -5.83 -9.88
N ALA A 78 -12.90 -6.08 -8.78
CA ALA A 78 -12.41 -5.84 -7.43
C ALA A 78 -11.19 -6.73 -7.10
N ARG A 79 -11.22 -8.01 -7.49
CA ARG A 79 -10.05 -8.92 -7.35
C ARG A 79 -8.83 -8.43 -8.12
N ASN A 80 -9.02 -7.95 -9.34
CA ASN A 80 -7.92 -7.40 -10.14
C ASN A 80 -7.32 -6.16 -9.46
N ILE A 81 -8.14 -5.30 -8.87
CA ILE A 81 -7.67 -4.14 -8.09
C ILE A 81 -6.84 -4.62 -6.88
N ALA A 82 -7.33 -5.60 -6.13
CA ALA A 82 -6.59 -6.18 -5.00
C ALA A 82 -5.21 -6.72 -5.44
N GLU A 83 -5.14 -7.40 -6.59
CA GLU A 83 -3.88 -7.88 -7.15
C GLU A 83 -2.93 -6.72 -7.52
N PHE A 84 -3.43 -5.69 -8.18
CA PHE A 84 -2.63 -4.50 -8.50
C PHE A 84 -2.09 -3.82 -7.25
N LEU A 85 -2.90 -3.71 -6.20
CA LEU A 85 -2.48 -3.13 -4.92
C LEU A 85 -1.37 -3.97 -4.26
N ARG A 86 -1.42 -5.31 -4.33
CA ARG A 86 -0.34 -6.17 -3.83
C ARG A 86 0.97 -5.95 -4.61
N ARG A 87 0.89 -5.71 -5.92
CA ARG A 87 2.05 -5.35 -6.75
C ARG A 87 2.59 -3.96 -6.37
N SER A 88 1.72 -2.96 -6.18
CA SER A 88 2.10 -1.62 -5.71
C SER A 88 2.77 -1.66 -4.33
N ALA A 89 2.33 -2.54 -3.43
CA ALA A 89 2.99 -2.76 -2.14
C ALA A 89 4.42 -3.29 -2.30
N THR A 90 4.67 -4.11 -3.32
CA THR A 90 6.00 -4.63 -3.64
C THR A 90 6.90 -3.52 -4.20
N GLU A 91 6.38 -2.71 -5.13
CA GLU A 91 7.11 -1.56 -5.66
C GLU A 91 7.45 -0.53 -4.58
N SER A 92 6.57 -0.33 -3.60
CA SER A 92 6.84 0.55 -2.45
C SER A 92 8.09 0.12 -1.68
N VAL A 93 8.29 -1.19 -1.49
CA VAL A 93 9.52 -1.70 -0.85
C VAL A 93 10.74 -1.54 -1.75
N ARG A 94 10.57 -1.73 -3.06
CA ARG A 94 11.65 -1.57 -4.06
C ARG A 94 12.14 -0.13 -4.16
N ILE A 95 11.27 0.87 -3.95
CA ILE A 95 11.67 2.29 -3.85
C ILE A 95 12.73 2.44 -2.76
N ASN A 96 12.43 2.02 -1.53
CA ASN A 96 13.39 2.14 -0.43
C ASN A 96 14.67 1.33 -0.66
N ALA A 97 14.54 0.09 -1.15
CA ALA A 97 15.71 -0.75 -1.42
C ALA A 97 16.62 -0.13 -2.48
N THR A 98 16.03 0.44 -3.53
CA THR A 98 16.78 1.12 -4.59
C THR A 98 17.40 2.42 -4.10
N PHE A 99 16.67 3.20 -3.30
CA PHE A 99 17.20 4.41 -2.65
C PHE A 99 18.43 4.08 -1.79
N VAL A 100 18.32 3.12 -0.88
CA VAL A 100 19.44 2.73 -0.02
C VAL A 100 20.64 2.25 -0.84
N ARG A 101 20.39 1.43 -1.87
CA ARG A 101 21.45 0.90 -2.73
C ARG A 101 22.16 1.98 -3.57
N LEU A 102 21.40 2.91 -4.15
CA LEU A 102 21.97 3.93 -5.04
C LEU A 102 22.64 5.08 -4.29
N PHE A 103 22.22 5.36 -3.06
CA PHE A 103 22.72 6.47 -2.24
C PHE A 103 23.54 6.00 -1.02
N GLU A 104 24.06 4.77 -1.06
CA GLU A 104 24.75 4.17 0.09
C GLU A 104 25.94 5.02 0.55
N ALA A 105 26.73 5.54 -0.39
CA ALA A 105 27.91 6.36 -0.09
C ALA A 105 27.53 7.67 0.62
N GLU A 106 26.52 8.38 0.10
CA GLU A 106 26.00 9.62 0.66
C GLU A 106 25.36 9.38 2.03
N LEU A 107 24.62 8.29 2.18
CA LEU A 107 24.02 7.89 3.45
C LEU A 107 25.09 7.59 4.51
N ASN A 108 26.18 6.93 4.12
CA ASN A 108 27.29 6.63 5.01
C ASN A 108 28.10 7.89 5.37
N ALA A 109 28.33 8.79 4.40
CA ALA A 109 28.98 10.07 4.65
C ALA A 109 28.14 10.98 5.58
N ALA A 110 26.82 10.98 5.42
CA ALA A 110 25.91 11.72 6.30
C ALA A 110 25.93 11.20 7.75
N LYS A 111 26.12 9.89 7.95
CA LYS A 111 26.30 9.28 9.27
C LYS A 111 27.66 9.55 9.89
N ALA A 112 28.71 9.72 9.06
CA ALA A 112 30.10 9.87 9.49
C ALA A 112 30.49 11.29 9.91
N LYS A 113 29.66 12.32 9.71
CA LYS A 113 29.99 13.70 10.13
C LYS A 113 30.10 13.78 11.67
N PRO A 114 31.30 14.05 12.23
CA PRO A 114 31.45 14.26 13.66
C PRO A 114 30.74 15.56 14.06
N SER A 115 29.94 15.50 15.11
CA SER A 115 29.43 16.68 15.81
C SER A 115 30.59 17.66 16.07
N LYS A 116 30.51 18.88 15.52
CA LYS A 116 31.40 19.98 15.91
C LYS A 116 31.17 20.30 17.39
N LYS A 117 31.87 19.61 18.30
CA LYS A 117 32.00 20.08 19.68
C LYS A 117 32.80 21.40 19.62
N PRO A 118 32.35 22.49 20.26
CA PRO A 118 33.18 23.68 20.37
C PRO A 118 34.40 23.32 21.22
N MET A 119 35.59 23.38 20.61
CA MET A 119 36.85 23.35 21.36
C MET A 119 36.87 24.60 22.23
N LYS A 120 36.68 24.43 23.54
CA LYS A 120 37.09 25.44 24.51
C LYS A 120 38.61 25.44 24.53
N PHE A 121 39.23 26.49 24.02
CA PHE A 121 40.61 26.81 24.35
C PHE A 121 40.57 27.56 25.68
N GLU A 122 41.07 26.94 26.74
CA GLU A 122 41.40 27.66 27.97
C GLU A 122 42.75 28.37 27.75
N ALA A 123 42.80 29.65 28.15
CA ALA A 123 43.97 30.52 28.10
C ALA A 123 44.51 30.72 29.52
#